data_AF-A0A6G1HI50-F1
#
_entry.id   AF-A0A6G1HI50-F1
#
_cell.length_a   1.000
_cell.length_b   1.000
_cell.length_c   1.000
_cell.angle_alpha   90.00
_cell.angle_beta   90.00
_cell.angle_gamma   90.00
#
_symmetry.space_group_name_H-M   'P 1'
#
loop_
_entity.id
_entity.type
_entity.pdbx_description
1 polymer ?
#
loop_
_entity_poly.entity_id
_entity_poly.type
_entity_poly.pdbx_seq_one_letter_code
_entity_poly.pdbx_strand_id
1 'polypeptide(L)'
;MADQPSSSEPKKERFTPKTPVTLAPPKDDPIELDHLAKCDGTNEGFPTLVAIKGTVFDVTGNASYAPGKNYNVFCGKDASRALALSSLKPEDCVPNWEDLDDTAKKTLDDWFTFFSKRYNVVGRVAAGKEGQEEPEAEVPESKGPVDIEKQCGVLLTNGSQCPHSSTCKSHSWGAKRAVQGRSAPFDVLLQQHQEE
;
A
#
# COMPACT_ATOMS: atom_id res chain seq x y z
N MET A 1 -26.13 -24.53 -35.95
CA MET A 1 -25.12 -24.90 -34.95
C MET A 1 -24.23 -23.69 -34.75
N ALA A 2 -24.18 -23.17 -33.52
CA ALA A 2 -23.41 -21.99 -33.16
C ALA A 2 -21.92 -22.35 -33.10
N ASP A 3 -21.09 -21.65 -33.85
CA ASP A 3 -19.65 -21.65 -33.62
C ASP A 3 -19.14 -20.22 -33.86
N GLN A 4 -18.91 -19.52 -32.75
CA GLN A 4 -18.37 -18.17 -32.71
C GLN A 4 -16.85 -18.24 -32.83
N PRO A 5 -16.21 -17.58 -33.81
CA PRO A 5 -14.79 -17.32 -33.75
C PRO A 5 -14.58 -15.86 -33.34
N SER A 6 -13.94 -15.61 -32.19
CA SER A 6 -12.98 -14.50 -32.00
C SER A 6 -12.65 -14.36 -30.52
N SER A 7 -11.55 -14.98 -30.08
CA SER A 7 -10.83 -14.55 -28.89
C SER A 7 -9.45 -14.11 -29.34
N SER A 8 -9.38 -12.89 -29.88
CA SER A 8 -8.13 -12.24 -30.23
C SER A 8 -7.53 -11.67 -28.96
N GLU A 9 -6.50 -12.33 -28.41
CA GLU A 9 -5.64 -11.79 -27.36
C GLU A 9 -5.01 -10.46 -27.80
N PRO A 10 -5.17 -9.35 -27.05
CA PRO A 10 -4.32 -8.19 -27.22
C PRO A 10 -3.06 -8.36 -26.37
N LYS A 11 -1.92 -8.32 -27.08
CA LYS A 11 -0.57 -8.25 -26.54
C LYS A 11 -0.41 -7.15 -25.48
N LYS A 12 0.34 -7.50 -24.44
CA LYS A 12 0.97 -6.65 -23.42
C LYS A 12 1.56 -5.35 -23.99
N GLU A 13 0.76 -4.29 -24.06
CA GLU A 13 1.24 -2.93 -24.32
C GLU A 13 1.62 -2.27 -22.99
N ARG A 14 2.90 -2.49 -22.64
CA ARG A 14 3.83 -1.60 -21.93
C ARG A 14 3.23 -0.30 -21.35
N PHE A 15 2.49 -0.46 -20.26
CA PHE A 15 2.42 0.35 -19.04
C PHE A 15 3.23 1.66 -18.99
N THR A 16 2.91 2.63 -19.85
CA THR A 16 3.32 4.03 -19.65
C THR A 16 2.27 5.02 -20.21
N PRO A 17 1.48 5.69 -19.36
CA PRO A 17 0.80 6.91 -19.79
C PRO A 17 1.78 8.08 -19.99
N LYS A 18 1.47 8.90 -21.00
CA LYS A 18 2.29 9.98 -21.57
C LYS A 18 1.82 11.38 -21.15
N THR A 19 1.14 11.52 -20.02
CA THR A 19 0.49 12.78 -19.66
C THR A 19 0.61 13.07 -18.16
N PRO A 20 1.08 14.28 -17.76
CA PRO A 20 1.24 14.67 -16.36
C PRO A 20 -0.12 14.82 -15.68
N VAL A 21 -0.19 14.34 -14.43
CA VAL A 21 -1.41 14.23 -13.63
C VAL A 21 -1.47 15.44 -12.71
N THR A 22 -2.55 16.21 -12.78
CA THR A 22 -2.78 17.39 -11.93
C THR A 22 -3.39 16.92 -10.61
N LEU A 23 -2.58 16.82 -9.57
CA LEU A 23 -3.01 16.28 -8.28
C LEU A 23 -3.87 17.30 -7.50
N ALA A 24 -5.14 16.97 -7.20
CA ALA A 24 -5.96 17.67 -6.20
C ALA A 24 -5.62 17.15 -4.78
N PRO A 25 -5.82 17.94 -3.71
CA PRO A 25 -5.43 17.56 -2.35
C PRO A 25 -6.11 16.25 -1.90
N PRO A 26 -5.34 15.31 -1.31
CA PRO A 26 -5.85 14.01 -0.88
C PRO A 26 -6.87 14.22 0.23
N LYS A 27 -8.07 13.74 -0.01
CA LYS A 27 -9.12 13.63 1.00
C LYS A 27 -9.16 12.17 1.38
N ASP A 28 -8.79 11.85 2.62
CA ASP A 28 -8.96 10.49 3.16
C ASP A 28 -10.44 10.26 3.58
N ASP A 29 -11.36 10.79 2.79
CA ASP A 29 -12.78 10.70 3.08
C ASP A 29 -13.23 9.26 2.81
N PRO A 30 -13.85 8.57 3.79
CA PRO A 30 -14.40 7.25 3.56
C PRO A 30 -15.52 7.34 2.52
N ILE A 31 -15.33 6.67 1.39
CA ILE A 31 -16.30 6.61 0.30
C ILE A 31 -17.12 5.34 0.46
N GLU A 32 -18.44 5.49 0.62
CA GLU A 32 -19.36 4.36 0.63
C GLU A 32 -19.38 3.68 -0.76
N LEU A 33 -19.48 2.34 -0.80
CA LEU A 33 -19.64 1.59 -2.06
C LEU A 33 -20.81 2.11 -2.91
N ASP A 34 -21.87 2.57 -2.27
CA ASP A 34 -23.04 3.15 -2.93
C ASP A 34 -22.73 4.50 -3.60
N HIS A 35 -21.87 5.32 -2.97
CA HIS A 35 -21.41 6.57 -3.56
C HIS A 35 -20.43 6.29 -4.70
N LEU A 36 -19.55 5.30 -4.53
CA LEU A 36 -18.66 4.85 -5.59
C LEU A 36 -19.46 4.37 -6.80
N ALA A 37 -20.50 3.55 -6.61
CA ALA A 37 -21.36 3.05 -7.70
C ALA A 37 -22.05 4.14 -8.51
N LYS A 38 -22.23 5.34 -7.95
CA LYS A 38 -22.77 6.52 -8.65
C LYS A 38 -21.69 7.27 -9.46
N CYS A 39 -20.41 7.02 -9.19
CA CYS A 39 -19.26 7.64 -9.84
C CYS A 39 -18.72 6.78 -11.01
N ASP A 40 -19.63 6.26 -11.86
CA ASP A 40 -19.27 5.40 -13.00
C ASP A 40 -18.82 6.20 -14.25
N GLY A 41 -18.83 7.54 -14.18
CA GLY A 41 -18.51 8.42 -15.30
C GLY A 41 -19.68 8.68 -16.27
N THR A 42 -20.87 8.13 -16.01
CA THR A 42 -22.09 8.43 -16.77
C THR A 42 -22.86 9.61 -16.17
N ASN A 43 -22.66 9.94 -14.89
CA ASN A 43 -23.31 11.07 -14.25
C ASN A 43 -22.62 12.41 -14.56
N GLU A 44 -23.34 13.30 -15.22
CA GLU A 44 -22.88 14.66 -15.52
C GLU A 44 -22.62 15.43 -14.22
N GLY A 45 -21.33 15.63 -13.89
CA GLY A 45 -20.89 16.34 -12.68
C GLY A 45 -20.21 15.47 -11.62
N PHE A 46 -20.17 14.14 -11.80
CA PHE A 46 -19.43 13.24 -10.92
C PHE A 46 -18.11 12.79 -11.57
N PRO A 47 -17.01 12.72 -10.80
CA PRO A 47 -15.75 12.19 -11.31
C PRO A 47 -15.87 10.68 -11.54
N THR A 48 -15.02 10.17 -12.44
CA THR A 48 -14.90 8.72 -12.66
C THR A 48 -13.94 8.14 -11.63
N LEU A 49 -14.46 7.33 -10.71
CA LEU A 49 -13.68 6.75 -9.61
C LEU A 49 -13.58 5.23 -9.76
N VAL A 50 -12.45 4.65 -9.37
CA VAL A 50 -12.24 3.19 -9.36
C VAL A 50 -11.66 2.76 -8.03
N ALA A 51 -12.18 1.67 -7.46
CA ALA A 51 -11.61 1.09 -6.25
C ALA A 51 -10.70 -0.09 -6.57
N ILE A 52 -9.53 -0.10 -5.95
CA ILE A 52 -8.55 -1.19 -6.03
C ILE A 52 -8.00 -1.41 -4.63
N LYS A 53 -8.10 -2.65 -4.12
CA LYS A 53 -7.71 -3.04 -2.77
C LYS A 53 -8.42 -2.19 -1.69
N GLY A 54 -9.63 -1.71 -1.98
CA GLY A 54 -10.34 -0.77 -1.11
C GLY A 54 -9.82 0.68 -1.13
N THR A 55 -8.83 1.01 -1.96
CA THR A 55 -8.40 2.40 -2.19
C THR A 55 -9.09 2.95 -3.43
N VAL A 56 -9.65 4.16 -3.34
CA VAL A 56 -10.34 4.81 -4.44
C VAL A 56 -9.39 5.75 -5.17
N PHE A 57 -9.24 5.52 -6.47
CA PHE A 57 -8.43 6.31 -7.38
C PHE A 57 -9.32 7.12 -8.32
N ASP A 58 -8.98 8.39 -8.54
CA ASP A 58 -9.64 9.25 -9.52
C ASP A 58 -9.03 9.06 -10.92
N VAL A 59 -9.85 8.61 -11.86
CA VAL A 59 -9.49 8.36 -13.26
C VAL A 59 -10.23 9.28 -14.23
N THR A 60 -10.90 10.34 -13.72
CA THR A 60 -11.73 11.26 -14.52
C THR A 60 -10.98 11.91 -15.70
N GLY A 61 -9.65 12.01 -15.63
CA GLY A 61 -8.81 12.58 -16.68
C GLY A 61 -8.39 11.60 -17.78
N ASN A 62 -8.73 10.31 -17.67
CA ASN A 62 -8.29 9.30 -18.62
C ASN A 62 -9.43 8.83 -19.54
N ALA A 63 -9.29 9.13 -20.84
CA ALA A 63 -10.22 8.75 -21.89
C ALA A 63 -10.47 7.22 -22.01
N SER A 64 -9.62 6.38 -21.40
CA SER A 64 -9.78 4.93 -21.36
C SER A 64 -10.92 4.47 -20.45
N TYR A 65 -11.26 5.28 -19.43
CA TYR A 65 -12.32 5.04 -18.44
C TYR A 65 -13.62 5.79 -18.75
N ALA A 66 -13.62 6.60 -19.82
CA ALA A 66 -14.78 7.34 -20.29
C ALA A 66 -15.96 6.40 -20.60
N PRO A 67 -17.21 6.88 -20.45
CA PRO A 67 -18.41 6.09 -20.70
C PRO A 67 -18.39 5.47 -22.11
N GLY A 68 -18.68 4.16 -22.20
CA GLY A 68 -18.68 3.41 -23.45
C GLY A 68 -17.31 2.87 -23.91
N LYS A 69 -16.28 2.92 -23.05
CA LYS A 69 -14.96 2.29 -23.29
C LYS A 69 -14.80 0.98 -22.52
N ASN A 70 -13.80 0.19 -22.91
CA ASN A 70 -13.54 -1.15 -22.36
C ASN A 70 -13.27 -1.14 -20.84
N TYR A 71 -12.67 -0.07 -20.30
CA TYR A 71 -12.33 0.03 -18.88
C TYR A 71 -13.38 0.76 -18.05
N ASN A 72 -14.44 1.27 -18.70
CA ASN A 72 -15.54 1.93 -17.99
C ASN A 72 -16.26 0.96 -17.03
N VAL A 73 -16.21 -0.34 -17.32
CA VAL A 73 -16.78 -1.40 -16.46
C VAL A 73 -16.19 -1.42 -15.04
N PHE A 74 -14.99 -0.88 -14.85
CA PHE A 74 -14.32 -0.77 -13.55
C PHE A 74 -14.76 0.48 -12.78
N CYS A 75 -15.35 1.45 -13.45
CA CYS A 75 -15.74 2.71 -12.87
C CYS A 75 -16.93 2.51 -11.92
N GLY A 76 -16.86 3.15 -10.77
CA GLY A 76 -17.82 3.04 -9.70
C GLY A 76 -17.85 1.68 -9.00
N LYS A 77 -16.88 0.80 -9.25
CA LYS A 77 -16.81 -0.54 -8.65
C LYS A 77 -15.41 -0.83 -8.13
N ASP A 78 -15.31 -1.90 -7.36
CA ASP A 78 -14.03 -2.46 -6.95
C ASP A 78 -13.52 -3.43 -8.04
N ALA A 79 -12.45 -3.04 -8.72
CA ALA A 79 -11.86 -3.79 -9.81
C ALA A 79 -10.71 -4.69 -9.34
N SER A 80 -10.55 -4.94 -8.03
CA SER A 80 -9.41 -5.71 -7.52
C SER A 80 -9.30 -7.09 -8.14
N ARG A 81 -10.39 -7.87 -8.13
CA ARG A 81 -10.38 -9.21 -8.72
C ARG A 81 -10.24 -9.15 -10.25
N ALA A 82 -10.91 -8.21 -10.90
CA ALA A 82 -10.84 -8.01 -12.34
C ALA A 82 -9.41 -7.69 -12.80
N LEU A 83 -8.70 -6.80 -12.11
CA LEU A 83 -7.30 -6.44 -12.42
C LEU A 83 -6.35 -7.61 -12.13
N ALA A 84 -6.55 -8.32 -11.02
CA ALA A 84 -5.77 -9.51 -10.68
C ALA A 84 -5.87 -10.61 -11.75
N LEU A 85 -7.08 -10.82 -12.30
CA LEU A 85 -7.36 -11.79 -13.36
C LEU A 85 -7.16 -11.21 -14.77
N SER A 86 -6.86 -9.91 -14.88
CA SER A 86 -6.85 -9.17 -16.14
C SER A 86 -8.15 -9.35 -16.96
N SER A 87 -9.29 -9.43 -16.27
CA SER A 87 -10.63 -9.60 -16.84
C SER A 87 -11.32 -8.25 -17.00
N LEU A 88 -11.97 -8.01 -18.14
CA LEU A 88 -12.78 -6.80 -18.41
C LEU A 88 -14.27 -7.04 -18.16
N LYS A 89 -14.61 -8.05 -17.35
CA LYS A 89 -16.01 -8.41 -17.08
C LYS A 89 -16.53 -7.65 -15.87
N PRO A 90 -17.74 -7.08 -15.95
CA PRO A 90 -18.37 -6.42 -14.81
C PRO A 90 -18.68 -7.40 -13.66
N GLU A 91 -18.79 -8.70 -13.96
CA GLU A 91 -19.01 -9.78 -12.98
C GLU A 91 -17.78 -10.05 -12.10
N ASP A 92 -16.57 -9.82 -12.65
CA ASP A 92 -15.30 -9.97 -11.93
C ASP A 92 -14.93 -8.70 -11.14
N CYS A 93 -15.71 -7.62 -11.25
CA CYS A 93 -15.51 -6.36 -10.52
C CYS A 93 -16.06 -6.48 -9.10
N VAL A 94 -15.41 -7.33 -8.32
CA VAL A 94 -15.73 -7.60 -6.93
C VAL A 94 -14.54 -7.28 -6.02
N PRO A 95 -14.80 -6.83 -4.78
CA PRO A 95 -13.76 -6.60 -3.78
C PRO A 95 -13.12 -7.91 -3.27
N ASN A 96 -13.63 -9.08 -3.68
CA ASN A 96 -13.12 -10.36 -3.22
C ASN A 96 -11.97 -10.89 -4.09
N TRP A 97 -10.74 -10.52 -3.74
CA TRP A 97 -9.51 -10.96 -4.40
C TRP A 97 -8.65 -11.90 -3.53
N GLU A 98 -9.03 -12.13 -2.27
CA GLU A 98 -8.29 -12.96 -1.30
C GLU A 98 -8.23 -14.44 -1.70
N ASP A 99 -9.26 -14.90 -2.40
CA ASP A 99 -9.43 -16.26 -2.96
C ASP A 99 -8.45 -16.57 -4.11
N LEU A 100 -7.81 -15.56 -4.69
CA LEU A 100 -6.94 -15.75 -5.84
C LEU A 100 -5.56 -16.30 -5.46
N ASP A 101 -4.90 -16.94 -6.43
CA ASP A 101 -3.53 -17.44 -6.34
C ASP A 101 -2.51 -16.29 -6.14
N ASP A 102 -1.36 -16.59 -5.54
CA ASP A 102 -0.27 -15.64 -5.29
C ASP A 102 0.18 -14.90 -6.57
N THR A 103 0.09 -15.56 -7.73
CA THR A 103 0.41 -14.95 -9.03
C THR A 103 -0.54 -13.79 -9.37
N ALA A 104 -1.84 -13.98 -9.13
CA ALA A 104 -2.86 -12.98 -9.39
C ALA A 104 -2.80 -11.86 -8.35
N LYS A 105 -2.54 -12.20 -7.07
CA LYS A 105 -2.28 -11.23 -6.00
C LYS A 105 -1.09 -10.32 -6.33
N LYS A 106 0.00 -10.88 -6.87
CA LYS A 106 1.16 -10.10 -7.31
C LYS A 106 0.84 -9.17 -8.49
N THR A 107 0.00 -9.62 -9.41
CA THR A 107 -0.46 -8.79 -10.54
C THR A 107 -1.33 -7.64 -10.05
N LEU A 108 -2.21 -7.89 -9.07
CA LEU A 108 -3.00 -6.85 -8.40
C LEU A 108 -2.11 -5.81 -7.71
N ASP A 109 -1.07 -6.24 -7.00
CA ASP A 109 -0.14 -5.33 -6.32
C ASP A 109 0.65 -4.42 -7.30
N ASP A 110 1.08 -4.98 -8.43
CA ASP A 110 1.71 -4.21 -9.51
C ASP A 110 0.74 -3.16 -10.10
N TRP A 111 -0.52 -3.56 -10.34
CA TRP A 111 -1.58 -2.63 -10.74
C TRP A 111 -1.83 -1.56 -9.69
N PHE A 112 -1.94 -1.92 -8.41
CA PHE A 112 -2.14 -0.98 -7.31
C PHE A 112 -1.02 0.06 -7.24
N THR A 113 0.23 -0.39 -7.30
CA THR A 113 1.43 0.46 -7.32
C THR A 113 1.48 1.35 -8.57
N PHE A 114 1.00 0.85 -9.71
CA PHE A 114 0.90 1.64 -10.91
C PHE A 114 -0.16 2.73 -10.77
N PHE A 115 -1.32 2.41 -10.21
CA PHE A 115 -2.39 3.39 -10.02
C PHE A 115 -2.02 4.47 -9.01
N SER A 116 -1.39 4.12 -7.88
CA SER A 116 -0.95 5.10 -6.88
C SER A 116 0.09 6.09 -7.41
N LYS A 117 0.90 5.70 -8.40
CA LYS A 117 1.85 6.59 -9.09
C LYS A 117 1.22 7.43 -10.20
N ARG A 118 0.05 7.04 -10.69
CA ARG A 118 -0.57 7.58 -11.91
C ARG A 118 -1.86 8.35 -11.68
N TYR A 119 -2.50 8.16 -10.55
CA TYR A 119 -3.80 8.72 -10.24
C TYR A 119 -3.82 9.19 -8.79
N ASN A 120 -4.70 10.15 -8.53
CA ASN A 120 -4.92 10.63 -7.17
C ASN A 120 -5.70 9.61 -6.37
N VAL A 121 -5.22 9.31 -5.17
CA VAL A 121 -6.03 8.67 -4.15
C VAL A 121 -7.03 9.70 -3.62
N VAL A 122 -8.32 9.44 -3.82
CA VAL A 122 -9.41 10.32 -3.36
C VAL A 122 -10.08 9.82 -2.08
N GLY A 123 -9.65 8.67 -1.56
CA GLY A 123 -10.15 8.09 -0.33
C GLY A 123 -10.06 6.58 -0.33
N ARG A 124 -10.74 5.96 0.63
CA ARG A 124 -10.84 4.50 0.76
C ARG A 124 -12.30 4.08 0.84
N VAL A 125 -12.62 2.92 0.28
CA VAL A 125 -13.94 2.34 0.33
C VAL A 125 -14.22 1.86 1.75
N ALA A 126 -15.34 2.29 2.33
CA ALA A 126 -15.80 1.86 3.65
C ALA A 126 -16.40 0.43 3.63
N ALA A 127 -15.77 -0.51 2.94
CA ALA A 127 -16.14 -1.92 3.02
C ALA A 127 -15.55 -2.48 4.32
N GLY A 128 -16.40 -2.85 5.28
CA GLY A 128 -16.03 -3.31 6.63
C GLY A 128 -15.24 -4.63 6.70
N LYS A 129 -14.07 -4.68 6.06
CA LYS A 129 -13.01 -5.65 6.32
C LYS A 129 -11.76 -4.89 6.73
N GLU A 130 -11.53 -4.88 8.04
CA GLU A 130 -10.22 -4.63 8.61
C GLU A 130 -9.25 -5.67 8.04
N GLY A 131 -8.16 -5.21 7.43
CA GLY A 131 -7.08 -6.07 6.96
C GLY A 131 -6.88 -6.08 5.45
N GLN A 132 -6.01 -5.18 4.98
CA GLN A 132 -4.75 -5.55 4.35
C GLN A 132 -3.92 -4.28 4.06
N GLU A 133 -3.01 -4.03 5.01
CA GLU A 133 -1.69 -3.40 4.85
C GLU A 133 -1.63 -2.23 3.86
N GLU A 134 -1.61 -1.04 4.45
CA GLU A 134 -1.02 0.16 3.86
C GLU A 134 0.39 -0.18 3.34
N PRO A 135 0.76 0.18 2.10
CA PRO A 135 2.17 0.42 1.84
C PRO A 135 2.55 1.61 2.72
N GLU A 136 3.43 1.37 3.69
CA GLU A 136 4.09 2.36 4.53
C GLU A 136 4.45 3.62 3.73
N ALA A 137 3.54 4.59 3.71
CA ALA A 137 3.85 5.96 3.39
C ALA A 137 4.41 6.57 4.66
N GLU A 138 5.71 6.32 4.87
CA GLU A 138 6.68 7.22 5.49
C GLU A 138 6.07 8.27 6.46
N VAL A 139 5.52 7.82 7.57
CA VAL A 139 5.59 8.63 8.79
C VAL A 139 6.89 8.17 9.45
N PRO A 140 7.90 9.04 9.65
CA PRO A 140 8.98 8.71 10.54
C PRO A 140 8.35 8.56 11.93
N GLU A 141 7.97 7.32 12.26
CA GLU A 141 7.65 6.91 13.61
C GLU A 141 8.87 7.31 14.43
N SER A 142 8.65 8.36 15.22
CA SER A 142 9.51 8.79 16.29
C SER A 142 10.04 7.54 16.96
N LYS A 143 11.35 7.31 16.85
CA LYS A 143 12.06 6.28 17.59
C LYS A 143 11.53 6.34 19.02
N GLY A 144 10.69 5.35 19.36
CA GLY A 144 10.44 5.04 20.76
C GLY A 144 11.81 4.95 21.44
N PRO A 145 11.90 5.38 22.71
CA PRO A 145 13.19 5.53 23.37
C PRO A 145 14.02 4.25 23.16
N VAL A 146 15.23 4.41 22.60
CA VAL A 146 16.21 3.32 22.48
C VAL A 146 16.24 2.64 23.84
N ASP A 147 15.91 1.36 23.89
CA ASP A 147 15.87 0.62 25.14
C ASP A 147 17.32 0.39 25.58
N ILE A 148 17.83 1.34 26.37
CA ILE A 148 19.22 1.39 26.83
C ILE A 148 19.55 0.16 27.70
N GLU A 149 18.53 -0.60 28.12
CA GLU A 149 18.67 -1.80 28.93
C GLU A 149 19.09 -3.02 28.09
N LYS A 150 18.45 -3.24 26.94
CA LYS A 150 18.77 -4.38 26.04
C LYS A 150 19.82 -4.06 24.98
N GLN A 151 20.05 -2.79 24.70
CA GLN A 151 20.96 -2.34 23.63
C GLN A 151 22.27 -1.78 24.19
N CYS A 152 23.26 -1.64 23.32
CA CYS A 152 24.60 -1.18 23.64
C CYS A 152 24.58 0.26 24.16
N GLY A 153 23.75 1.13 23.57
CA GLY A 153 23.51 2.47 24.09
C GLY A 153 24.71 3.43 24.04
N VAL A 154 25.89 2.95 23.61
CA VAL A 154 27.11 3.76 23.48
C VAL A 154 26.87 4.86 22.46
N LEU A 155 27.20 6.10 22.82
CA LEU A 155 27.08 7.24 21.91
C LEU A 155 28.09 7.11 20.77
N LEU A 156 27.57 7.07 19.54
CA LEU A 156 28.35 7.14 18.32
C LEU A 156 28.72 8.59 18.01
N THR A 157 29.66 8.77 17.08
CA THR A 157 30.13 10.08 16.60
C THR A 157 29.05 10.95 15.96
N ASN A 158 27.94 10.34 15.54
CA ASN A 158 26.76 11.00 15.00
C ASN A 158 25.75 11.42 16.08
N GLY A 159 26.11 11.34 17.36
CA GLY A 159 25.22 11.66 18.49
C GLY A 159 24.12 10.62 18.74
N SER A 160 24.07 9.53 17.97
CA SER A 160 23.08 8.46 18.15
C SER A 160 23.61 7.37 19.09
N GLN A 161 22.73 6.76 19.85
CA GLN A 161 23.05 5.60 20.69
C GLN A 161 23.15 4.32 19.85
N CYS A 162 24.08 3.44 20.19
CA CYS A 162 24.31 2.18 19.48
C CYS A 162 23.09 1.25 19.62
N PRO A 163 22.43 0.84 18.50
CA PRO A 163 21.22 0.02 18.54
C PRO A 163 21.51 -1.49 18.60
N HIS A 164 22.78 -1.89 18.59
CA HIS A 164 23.16 -3.30 18.69
C HIS A 164 22.95 -3.81 20.12
N SER A 165 22.96 -5.14 20.33
CA SER A 165 22.87 -5.76 21.66
C SER A 165 23.87 -5.16 22.66
N SER A 166 23.51 -5.16 23.95
CA SER A 166 24.39 -4.81 25.07
C SER A 166 25.77 -5.51 25.00
N THR A 167 25.86 -6.69 24.39
CA THR A 167 27.11 -7.46 24.22
C THR A 167 27.82 -7.21 22.88
N CYS A 168 27.43 -6.22 22.08
CA CYS A 168 28.00 -6.00 20.74
C CYS A 168 29.54 -5.87 20.75
N LYS A 169 30.21 -6.41 19.73
CA LYS A 169 31.67 -6.36 19.59
C LYS A 169 32.20 -5.01 19.08
N SER A 170 31.29 -4.11 18.72
CA SER A 170 31.62 -2.80 18.15
C SER A 170 32.14 -1.78 19.17
N HIS A 171 31.87 -1.99 20.46
CA HIS A 171 32.30 -1.09 21.54
C HIS A 171 32.90 -1.86 22.70
N SER A 172 33.89 -1.25 23.37
CA SER A 172 34.54 -1.84 24.53
C SER A 172 33.58 -1.96 25.72
N TRP A 173 33.84 -2.92 26.60
CA TRP A 173 33.09 -3.09 27.86
C TRP A 173 33.13 -1.83 28.73
N GLY A 174 34.25 -1.08 28.71
CA GLY A 174 34.35 0.21 29.39
C GLY A 174 33.42 1.27 28.81
N ALA A 175 33.29 1.35 27.48
CA ALA A 175 32.39 2.29 26.82
C ALA A 175 30.92 1.98 27.12
N LYS A 176 30.55 0.69 27.17
CA LYS A 176 29.19 0.24 27.51
C LYS A 176 28.81 0.53 28.97
N ARG A 177 29.77 0.42 29.89
CA ARG A 177 29.62 0.79 31.31
C ARG A 177 29.45 2.29 31.51
N ALA A 178 29.98 3.11 30.60
CA ALA A 178 29.88 4.57 30.65
C ALA A 178 28.55 5.12 30.09
N VAL A 179 27.65 4.26 29.59
CA VAL A 179 26.34 4.66 29.07
C VAL A 179 25.45 5.11 30.22
N GLN A 180 25.12 6.40 30.23
CA GLN A 180 24.21 7.02 31.19
C GLN A 180 22.75 6.74 30.78
N GLY A 181 21.84 6.61 31.76
CA GLY A 181 20.41 6.41 31.51
C GLY A 181 19.95 4.94 31.46
N ARG A 182 20.77 3.98 31.91
CA ARG A 182 20.33 2.60 32.16
C ARG A 182 19.62 2.51 33.53
N SER A 183 18.53 1.76 33.60
CA SER A 183 17.79 1.50 34.88
C SER A 183 18.61 0.66 35.86
N ALA A 184 19.60 -0.09 35.38
CA ALA A 184 20.55 -0.88 36.17
C ALA A 184 21.97 -0.77 35.59
N PRO A 185 23.03 -0.97 36.41
CA PRO A 185 24.40 -0.98 35.89
C PRO A 185 24.57 -2.10 34.85
N PHE A 186 25.46 -1.86 33.88
CA PHE A 186 25.71 -2.77 32.76
C PHE A 186 25.97 -4.23 33.16
N ASP A 187 26.54 -4.47 34.35
CA ASP A 187 26.82 -5.81 34.89
C ASP A 187 25.54 -6.62 35.18
N VAL A 188 24.50 -5.96 35.70
CA VAL A 188 23.18 -6.59 35.97
C VAL A 188 22.45 -6.91 34.66
N LEU A 189 22.55 -6.02 33.67
CA LEU A 189 21.94 -6.22 32.35
C LEU A 189 22.63 -7.34 31.57
N LEU A 190 23.93 -7.54 31.80
CA LEU A 190 24.67 -8.67 31.24
C LEU A 190 24.23 -10.00 31.85
N GLN A 191 23.98 -10.03 33.16
CA GLN A 191 23.44 -11.20 33.86
C GLN A 191 22.07 -11.58 33.30
N GLN A 192 21.16 -10.61 33.18
CA GLN A 192 19.81 -10.84 32.63
C GLN A 192 19.85 -11.38 31.19
N HIS A 193 20.78 -10.89 30.36
CA HIS A 193 20.96 -11.40 28.99
C HIS A 193 21.56 -12.81 28.93
N GLN A 194 22.24 -13.28 29.99
CA GLN A 194 22.74 -14.67 30.07
C GLN A 194 21.68 -15.65 30.57
N GLU A 195 20.62 -15.15 31.21
CA GLU A 195 19.51 -15.95 31.72
C GLU A 195 18.33 -16.07 30.72
N GLU A 196 18.31 -15.23 29.68
CA GLU A 196 17.42 -15.36 28.49
C GLU A 196 18.03 -16.30 27.42
#